data_AF-A0A820FVI0-F1
#
_entry.id   AF-A0A820FVI0-F1
#
_cell.length_a   1.000
_cell.length_b   1.000
_cell.length_c   1.000
_cell.angle_alpha   90.00
_cell.angle_beta   90.00
_cell.angle_gamma   90.00
#
_symmetry.space_group_name_H-M   'P 1'
#
loop_
_entity.id
_entity.type
_entity.pdbx_description
1 polymer ?
#
loop_
_entity_poly.entity_id
_entity_poly.type
_entity_poly.pdbx_seq_one_letter_code
_entity_poly.pdbx_strand_id
1 'polypeptide(L)'
;MNLRESLLRGIYAYGFERPTDIQQRALKPCISGYDVIAQAQSGTGKTIMASIAVLQQLNVDCKDCQALVLVPTRELAKGTHRVVLALGEYMNVTCHACVGGVNIREDMKRLETSVQVVVSTPGRIYDMLKRSALRM
;
A
#
# COMPACT_ATOMS: atom_id res chain seq x y z
N MET A 1 14.40 -6.08 -12.30
CA MET A 1 13.07 -5.45 -12.18
C MET A 1 13.11 -3.92 -12.14
N ASN A 2 14.29 -3.27 -12.29
CA ASN A 2 14.46 -1.80 -12.32
C ASN A 2 13.63 -1.04 -11.27
N LEU A 3 13.69 -1.51 -10.02
CA LEU A 3 13.04 -0.85 -8.89
C LEU A 3 13.88 0.37 -8.48
N ARG A 4 13.22 1.38 -7.90
CA ARG A 4 13.92 2.55 -7.33
C ARG A 4 14.90 2.09 -6.25
N GLU A 5 16.06 2.72 -6.18
CA GLU A 5 17.10 2.35 -5.22
C GLU A 5 16.63 2.48 -3.76
N SER A 6 15.86 3.52 -3.44
CA SER A 6 15.25 3.72 -2.12
C SER A 6 14.27 2.59 -1.75
N LEU A 7 13.44 2.15 -2.70
CA LEU A 7 12.54 1.02 -2.50
C LEU A 7 13.32 -0.29 -2.33
N LEU A 8 14.33 -0.51 -3.17
CA LEU A 8 15.18 -1.69 -3.10
C LEU A 8 15.91 -1.79 -1.76
N ARG A 9 16.40 -0.66 -1.24
CA ARG A 9 16.99 -0.57 0.11
C ARG A 9 16.00 -0.96 1.20
N GLY A 10 14.75 -0.49 1.12
CA GLY A 10 13.69 -0.88 2.06
C GLY A 10 13.35 -2.38 1.99
N ILE A 11 13.30 -2.95 0.79
CA ILE A 11 13.08 -4.40 0.59
C ILE A 11 14.17 -5.23 1.28
N TYR A 12 15.44 -4.89 1.07
CA TYR A 12 16.56 -5.60 1.70
C TYR A 12 16.63 -5.36 3.22
N ALA A 13 16.38 -4.14 3.69
CA ALA A 13 16.36 -3.83 5.12
C ALA A 13 15.25 -4.58 5.87
N TYR A 14 14.11 -4.85 5.22
CA TYR A 14 13.05 -5.70 5.76
C TYR A 14 13.46 -7.18 5.87
N GLY A 15 14.53 -7.60 5.19
CA GLY A 15 15.03 -8.98 5.19
C GLY A 15 14.59 -9.82 3.99
N PHE A 16 14.12 -9.22 2.91
CA PHE A 16 13.79 -9.95 1.68
C PHE A 16 15.00 -10.09 0.76
N GLU A 17 15.52 -11.30 0.65
CA GLU A 17 16.65 -11.59 -0.25
C GLU A 17 16.22 -12.12 -1.62
N ARG A 18 15.16 -12.95 -1.64
CA ARG A 18 14.70 -13.63 -2.86
C ARG A 18 13.18 -13.51 -3.02
N PRO A 19 12.69 -13.13 -4.22
CA PRO A 19 11.26 -13.04 -4.47
C PRO A 19 10.61 -14.42 -4.54
N THR A 20 9.39 -14.53 -4.02
CA THR A 20 8.56 -15.75 -4.16
C THR A 20 8.10 -15.96 -5.60
N ASP A 21 7.62 -17.15 -5.95
CA ASP A 21 7.15 -17.46 -7.31
C ASP A 21 6.10 -16.47 -7.83
N ILE A 22 5.13 -16.10 -6.98
CA ILE A 22 4.11 -15.13 -7.37
C ILE A 22 4.71 -13.74 -7.59
N GLN A 23 5.68 -13.32 -6.77
CA GLN A 23 6.39 -12.04 -6.94
C GLN A 23 7.19 -12.03 -8.24
N GLN A 24 7.90 -13.12 -8.57
CA GLN A 24 8.66 -13.23 -9.82
C GLN A 24 7.78 -13.09 -11.06
N ARG A 25 6.58 -13.67 -11.04
CA ARG A 25 5.65 -13.69 -12.17
C ARG A 25 4.82 -12.42 -12.29
N ALA A 26 4.28 -11.92 -11.17
CA ALA A 26 3.29 -10.85 -11.19
C ALA A 26 3.86 -9.46 -10.94
N LEU A 27 5.03 -9.32 -10.30
CA LEU A 27 5.53 -7.99 -9.95
C LEU A 27 5.89 -7.15 -11.18
N LYS A 28 6.49 -7.76 -12.21
CA LYS A 28 6.87 -7.05 -13.44
C LYS A 28 5.68 -6.40 -14.16
N PRO A 29 4.57 -7.09 -14.47
CA PRO A 29 3.43 -6.42 -15.09
C PRO A 29 2.79 -5.39 -14.15
N CYS A 30 2.75 -5.62 -12.82
CA CYS A 30 2.21 -4.64 -11.87
C CYS A 30 2.99 -3.32 -11.89
N ILE A 31 4.33 -3.36 -11.84
CA ILE A 31 5.15 -2.13 -11.85
C ILE A 31 5.21 -1.44 -13.21
N SER A 32 4.79 -2.13 -14.27
CA SER A 32 4.61 -1.56 -15.61
C SER A 32 3.26 -0.85 -15.80
N GLY A 33 2.39 -0.84 -14.78
CA GLY A 33 1.10 -0.15 -14.84
C GLY A 33 0.00 -0.94 -15.54
N TYR A 34 0.16 -2.25 -15.73
CA TYR A 34 -0.91 -3.10 -16.27
C TYR A 34 -1.93 -3.49 -15.20
N ASP A 35 -3.17 -3.71 -15.63
CA ASP A 35 -4.17 -4.40 -14.83
C ASP A 35 -3.78 -5.87 -14.68
N VAL A 36 -3.69 -6.36 -13.45
CA VAL A 36 -3.19 -7.71 -13.14
C VAL A 36 -4.14 -8.45 -12.22
N ILE A 37 -4.54 -9.64 -12.64
CA ILE A 37 -5.18 -10.64 -11.77
C ILE A 37 -4.11 -11.65 -11.35
N ALA A 38 -3.79 -11.66 -10.05
CA ALA A 38 -2.79 -12.56 -9.47
C ALA A 38 -3.44 -13.51 -8.47
N GLN A 39 -3.34 -14.81 -8.72
CA GLN A 39 -3.86 -15.85 -7.84
C GLN A 39 -2.70 -16.65 -7.24
N ALA A 40 -2.68 -16.77 -5.92
CA ALA A 40 -1.77 -17.64 -5.18
C ALA A 40 -2.39 -18.03 -3.83
N GLN A 41 -1.83 -19.02 -3.15
CA GLN A 41 -2.26 -19.41 -1.81
C GLN A 41 -1.96 -18.30 -0.77
N SER A 42 -2.55 -18.38 0.42
CA SER A 42 -2.22 -17.49 1.53
C SER A 42 -0.75 -17.68 1.97
N GLY A 43 -0.11 -16.63 2.49
CA GLY A 43 1.29 -16.69 2.92
C GLY A 43 2.35 -16.66 1.80
N THR A 44 1.95 -16.59 0.53
CA THR A 44 2.88 -16.62 -0.63
C THR A 44 3.53 -15.27 -0.97
N GLY A 45 3.32 -14.23 -0.15
CA GLY A 45 3.94 -12.91 -0.36
C GLY A 45 3.15 -11.93 -1.23
N LYS A 46 1.84 -12.16 -1.45
CA LYS A 46 0.95 -11.25 -2.21
C LYS A 46 0.88 -9.83 -1.63
N THR A 47 0.85 -9.70 -0.30
CA THR A 47 0.83 -8.38 0.37
C THR A 47 2.09 -7.58 0.04
N ILE A 48 3.26 -8.22 0.16
CA ILE A 48 4.55 -7.60 -0.17
C ILE A 48 4.60 -7.23 -1.66
N MET A 49 4.15 -8.13 -2.54
CA MET A 49 4.06 -7.86 -3.98
C MET A 49 3.23 -6.60 -4.27
N ALA A 50 2.04 -6.49 -3.68
CA ALA A 50 1.18 -5.33 -3.85
C ALA A 50 1.82 -4.05 -3.26
N SER A 51 2.46 -4.14 -2.09
CA SER A 51 3.16 -3.00 -1.49
C SER A 51 4.32 -2.50 -2.36
N ILE A 52 5.13 -3.40 -2.92
CA ILE A 52 6.22 -3.02 -3.85
C ILE A 52 5.64 -2.38 -5.10
N ALA A 53 4.58 -2.96 -5.67
CA ALA A 53 3.93 -2.43 -6.87
C ALA A 53 3.38 -1.01 -6.67
N VAL A 54 2.74 -0.76 -5.52
CA VAL A 54 2.25 0.57 -5.14
C VAL A 54 3.42 1.54 -4.98
N LEU A 55 4.40 1.21 -4.13
CA LEU A 55 5.53 2.08 -3.82
C LEU A 55 6.33 2.48 -5.06
N GLN A 56 6.55 1.53 -5.98
CA GLN A 56 7.31 1.78 -7.22
C GLN A 56 6.62 2.81 -8.14
N GLN A 57 5.29 2.90 -8.09
CA GLN A 57 4.50 3.78 -8.95
C GLN A 57 4.22 5.15 -8.36
N LEU A 58 4.41 5.35 -7.04
CA LEU A 58 4.16 6.64 -6.40
C LEU A 58 5.06 7.76 -6.92
N ASN A 59 4.52 8.95 -7.15
CA ASN A 59 5.33 10.16 -7.14
C ASN A 59 5.59 10.58 -5.69
N VAL A 60 6.84 10.46 -5.22
CA VAL A 60 7.23 10.72 -3.83
C VAL A 60 7.14 12.20 -3.44
N ASP A 61 7.25 13.08 -4.43
CA ASP A 61 7.19 14.53 -4.24
C ASP A 61 5.75 15.04 -4.15
N CYS A 62 4.80 14.32 -4.75
CA CYS A 62 3.38 14.60 -4.61
C CYS A 62 2.86 14.04 -3.28
N LYS A 63 2.31 14.91 -2.42
CA LYS A 63 1.84 14.55 -1.08
C LYS A 63 0.37 14.16 -0.99
N ASP A 64 -0.33 14.19 -2.13
CA ASP A 64 -1.70 13.73 -2.25
C ASP A 64 -1.79 12.20 -2.27
N CYS A 65 -2.98 11.68 -1.97
CA CYS A 65 -3.28 10.26 -2.01
C CYS A 65 -3.23 9.75 -3.46
N GLN A 66 -2.36 8.79 -3.73
CA GLN A 66 -2.10 8.25 -5.06
C GLN A 66 -2.43 6.76 -5.16
N ALA A 67 -2.58 6.07 -4.03
CA ALA A 67 -2.85 4.64 -4.02
C ALA A 67 -3.83 4.23 -2.91
N LEU A 68 -4.78 3.38 -3.27
CA LEU A 68 -5.74 2.75 -2.37
C LEU A 68 -5.55 1.24 -2.39
N VAL A 69 -5.32 0.64 -1.22
CA VAL A 69 -5.20 -0.80 -1.04
C VAL A 69 -6.38 -1.31 -0.23
N LEU A 70 -7.27 -2.05 -0.87
CA LEU A 70 -8.44 -2.64 -0.24
C LEU A 70 -8.14 -4.03 0.32
N VAL A 71 -8.53 -4.25 1.57
CA VAL A 71 -8.33 -5.52 2.28
C VAL A 71 -9.59 -5.92 3.05
N PRO A 72 -9.84 -7.22 3.28
CA PRO A 72 -11.13 -7.66 3.82
C PRO A 72 -11.27 -7.45 5.34
N THR A 73 -10.17 -7.34 6.08
CA THR A 73 -10.20 -7.24 7.55
C THR A 73 -9.33 -6.11 8.09
N ARG A 74 -9.61 -5.68 9.33
CA ARG A 74 -8.87 -4.62 10.02
C ARG A 74 -7.42 -5.05 10.30
N GLU A 75 -7.24 -6.31 10.63
CA GLU A 75 -5.95 -6.93 10.95
C GLU A 75 -5.06 -6.95 9.71
N LEU A 76 -5.62 -7.32 8.56
CA LEU A 76 -4.92 -7.26 7.28
C LEU A 76 -4.58 -5.83 6.87
N ALA A 77 -5.43 -4.85 7.18
CA ALA A 77 -5.12 -3.45 6.91
C ALA A 77 -3.93 -2.97 7.74
N LYS A 78 -3.93 -3.25 9.04
CA LYS A 78 -2.80 -2.95 9.93
C LYS A 78 -1.52 -3.69 9.52
N GLY A 79 -1.63 -4.95 9.09
CA GLY A 79 -0.51 -5.71 8.56
C GLY A 79 0.07 -5.08 7.30
N THR A 80 -0.79 -4.78 6.32
CA THR A 80 -0.39 -4.19 5.04
C THR A 80 0.18 -2.79 5.22
N HIS A 81 -0.41 -1.97 6.09
CA HIS A 81 0.12 -0.65 6.47
C HIS A 81 1.56 -0.72 6.99
N ARG A 82 1.84 -1.66 7.92
CA ARG A 82 3.20 -1.89 8.42
C ARG A 82 4.18 -2.30 7.31
N VAL A 83 3.75 -3.17 6.40
CA VAL A 83 4.58 -3.58 5.25
C VAL A 83 4.87 -2.39 4.34
N VAL A 84 3.88 -1.57 4.01
CA VAL A 84 4.07 -0.38 3.17
C VAL A 84 5.05 0.60 3.81
N LEU A 85 4.90 0.90 5.11
CA LEU A 85 5.82 1.81 5.80
C LEU A 85 7.24 1.26 5.86
N ALA A 86 7.42 -0.04 6.13
CA ALA A 86 8.73 -0.63 6.27
C ALA A 86 9.47 -0.75 4.93
N LEU A 87 8.78 -1.16 3.86
CA LEU A 87 9.37 -1.18 2.52
C LEU A 87 9.62 0.23 1.97
N GLY A 88 8.82 1.21 2.39
CA GLY A 88 8.90 2.61 1.99
C GLY A 88 9.78 3.48 2.89
N GLU A 89 10.45 2.92 3.89
CA GLU A 89 11.19 3.67 4.92
C GLU A 89 12.16 4.71 4.32
N TYR A 90 12.90 4.30 3.28
CA TYR A 90 13.89 5.14 2.59
C TYR A 90 13.30 6.03 1.48
N MET A 91 11.97 6.04 1.31
CA MET A 91 11.26 6.84 0.31
C MET A 91 10.53 8.05 0.90
N ASN A 92 10.49 8.18 2.23
CA ASN A 92 9.71 9.21 2.94
C ASN A 92 8.21 9.23 2.53
N VAL A 93 7.65 8.05 2.25
CA VAL A 93 6.24 7.85 1.89
C VAL A 93 5.35 7.89 3.13
N THR A 94 4.19 8.52 3.01
CA THR A 94 3.16 8.49 4.04
C THR A 94 2.08 7.46 3.72
N CYS A 95 1.71 6.67 4.73
CA CYS A 95 0.67 5.65 4.63
C CYS A 95 -0.27 5.69 5.84
N HIS A 96 -1.58 5.55 5.60
CA HIS A 96 -2.60 5.51 6.64
C HIS A 96 -3.48 4.27 6.52
N ALA A 97 -3.78 3.63 7.66
CA ALA A 97 -4.72 2.52 7.75
C ALA A 97 -6.10 3.03 8.18
N CYS A 98 -7.02 3.18 7.24
CA CYS A 98 -8.36 3.66 7.50
C CYS A 98 -9.31 2.47 7.72
N VAL A 99 -9.66 2.16 8.96
CA VAL A 99 -10.47 0.98 9.30
C VAL A 99 -11.60 1.30 10.28
N GLY A 100 -12.67 0.52 10.24
CA GLY A 100 -13.78 0.63 11.20
C GLY A 100 -13.34 0.40 12.65
N GLY A 101 -14.21 0.72 13.62
CA GLY A 101 -13.92 0.57 15.05
C GLY A 101 -12.83 1.52 15.60
N VAL A 102 -12.49 2.55 14.83
CA VAL A 102 -11.67 3.71 15.23
C VAL A 102 -12.54 4.96 15.00
N ASN A 103 -12.26 6.06 15.69
CA ASN A 103 -13.02 7.28 15.53
C ASN A 103 -12.93 7.78 14.07
N ILE A 104 -14.09 7.95 13.44
CA ILE A 104 -14.17 8.42 12.05
C ILE A 104 -13.57 9.79 11.85
N ARG A 105 -13.70 10.69 12.83
CA ARG A 105 -13.18 12.05 12.74
C ARG A 105 -11.65 12.08 12.77
N GLU A 106 -11.02 11.12 13.44
CA GLU A 106 -9.56 10.97 13.43
C GLU A 106 -9.06 10.53 12.06
N ASP A 107 -9.74 9.57 11.42
CA ASP A 107 -9.44 9.17 10.04
C ASP A 107 -9.60 10.36 9.08
N MET A 108 -10.72 11.09 9.17
CA MET A 108 -10.95 12.27 8.33
C MET A 108 -9.82 13.30 8.50
N LYS A 109 -9.49 13.66 9.74
CA LYS A 109 -8.39 14.60 10.03
C LYS A 109 -7.05 14.10 9.51
N ARG A 110 -6.80 12.79 9.55
CA ARG A 110 -5.56 12.21 9.03
C ARG A 110 -5.53 12.24 7.50
N LEU A 111 -6.65 12.00 6.83
CA LEU A 111 -6.77 12.07 5.38
C LEU A 111 -6.74 13.51 4.84
N GLU A 112 -7.07 14.51 5.65
CA GLU A 112 -6.84 15.93 5.36
C GLU A 112 -5.34 16.30 5.40
N THR A 113 -4.50 15.48 6.04
CA THR A 113 -3.04 15.63 5.97
C THR A 113 -2.44 14.90 4.78
N SER A 114 -1.14 15.09 4.54
CA SER A 114 -0.39 14.42 3.48
C SER A 114 -0.31 12.90 3.64
N VAL A 115 -1.25 12.15 3.03
CA VAL A 115 -1.28 10.69 2.97
C VAL A 115 -1.19 10.23 1.52
N GLN A 116 -0.09 9.59 1.13
CA GLN A 116 0.13 9.12 -0.25
C GLN A 116 -0.48 7.73 -0.52
N VAL A 117 -0.55 6.88 0.51
CA VAL A 117 -1.13 5.53 0.43
C VAL A 117 -2.20 5.35 1.50
N VAL A 118 -3.39 4.90 1.10
CA VAL A 118 -4.45 4.51 2.03
C VAL A 118 -4.64 2.99 1.96
N VAL A 119 -4.58 2.33 3.11
CA VAL A 119 -4.97 0.93 3.26
C VAL A 119 -6.29 0.88 4.00
N SER A 120 -7.31 0.23 3.46
CA SER A 120 -8.66 0.30 4.06
C SER A 120 -9.51 -0.95 3.84
N THR A 121 -10.53 -1.10 4.69
CA THR A 121 -11.62 -2.04 4.43
C THR A 121 -12.70 -1.38 3.55
N PRO A 122 -13.40 -2.13 2.68
CA PRO A 122 -14.37 -1.56 1.74
C PRO A 122 -15.44 -0.68 2.39
N GLY A 123 -15.99 -1.10 3.54
CA GLY A 123 -17.01 -0.32 4.23
C GLY A 123 -16.51 1.03 4.76
N ARG A 124 -15.27 1.08 5.27
CA ARG A 124 -14.72 2.31 5.85
C ARG A 124 -14.33 3.32 4.77
N ILE A 125 -13.64 2.87 3.72
CA ILE A 125 -13.27 3.78 2.61
C ILE A 125 -14.50 4.36 1.92
N TYR A 126 -15.56 3.56 1.78
CA TYR A 126 -16.82 4.01 1.20
C TYR A 126 -17.45 5.16 2.00
N ASP A 127 -17.44 5.07 3.33
CA ASP A 127 -17.91 6.13 4.22
C ASP A 127 -17.02 7.40 4.10
N MET A 128 -15.70 7.24 3.96
CA MET A 128 -14.77 8.36 3.74
C MET A 128 -15.03 9.08 2.42
N LEU A 129 -15.23 8.33 1.34
CA LEU A 129 -15.53 8.88 0.02
C LEU A 129 -16.88 9.59 0.01
N LYS A 130 -17.93 9.00 0.61
CA LYS A 130 -19.25 9.64 0.74
C LYS A 130 -19.19 10.98 1.48
N ARG A 131 -18.30 11.11 2.45
CA ARG A 131 -18.10 12.34 3.22
C ARG A 131 -17.13 13.32 2.57
N SER A 132 -16.63 13.02 1.36
CA SER A 132 -15.60 13.80 0.67
C SER A 132 -14.32 13.99 1.50
N ALA A 133 -14.04 13.05 2.41
CA ALA A 133 -12.88 13.08 3.30
C ALA A 133 -11.60 12.56 2.63
N LEU A 134 -11.76 11.77 1.56
CA LEU A 134 -10.66 11.33 0.71
C LEU A 134 -10.86 11.91 -0.69
N ARG A 135 -9.80 12.52 -1.23
CA ARG A 135 -9.70 12.96 -2.62
C ARG A 135 -8.52 12.22 -3.25
N MET A 136 -8.75 11.62 -4.40
CA MET A 136 -7.77 10.90 -5.20
C MET A 136 -7.90 11.34 -6.65
#